data_AF-A0A820RGX9-F1
#
_entry.id   AF-A0A820RGX9-F1
#
_cell.length_a   1.000
_cell.length_b   1.000
_cell.length_c   1.000
_cell.angle_alpha   90.00
_cell.angle_beta   90.00
_cell.angle_gamma   90.00
#
_symmetry.space_group_name_H-M   'P 1'
#
loop_
_entity.id
_entity.type
_entity.pdbx_description
1 polymer ?
#
loop_
_entity_poly.entity_id
_entity_poly.type
_entity_poly.pdbx_seq_one_letter_code
_entity_poly.pdbx_strand_id
1 'polypeptide(L)' 'RTIKAHSHFVTEDEILLLSGTHMVAQSQLSPADNLYIIHLKQVVPKTTLLEPPFEGISNNLQLLTK' A
#
# COMPACT_ATOMS: atom_id res chain seq x y z
N ARG A 1 5.35 -0.92 5.33
CA ARG A 1 5.66 0.19 6.27
C ARG A 1 4.80 -0.01 7.48
N THR A 2 5.29 -0.70 8.51
CA THR A 2 4.47 -0.99 9.69
C THR A 2 4.65 0.13 10.70
N ILE A 3 3.59 0.83 11.08
CA ILE A 3 3.66 1.99 12.00
C ILE A 3 3.33 1.63 13.44
N LYS A 4 3.53 0.37 13.82
CA LYS A 4 3.15 -0.22 15.11
C LYS A 4 3.57 0.60 16.34
N ALA A 5 4.76 1.22 16.29
CA ALA A 5 5.28 2.06 17.39
C ALA A 5 4.52 3.39 17.58
N HIS A 6 3.68 3.78 16.61
CA HIS A 6 2.91 5.03 16.60
C HIS A 6 1.41 4.79 16.38
N SER A 7 0.98 3.52 16.33
CA SER A 7 -0.43 3.16 16.23
C SER A 7 -1.08 3.23 17.62
N HIS A 8 -2.36 3.62 17.64
CA HIS A 8 -3.19 3.52 18.83
C HIS A 8 -3.50 2.06 19.20
N PHE A 9 -3.54 1.17 18.20
CA PHE A 9 -3.83 -0.26 18.33
C PHE A 9 -2.54 -1.08 18.17
N VAL A 10 -1.78 -1.18 19.26
CA VAL A 10 -0.47 -1.84 19.31
C VAL A 10 -0.47 -3.31 18.88
N THR A 11 -1.62 -3.97 18.84
CA THR A 11 -1.77 -5.37 18.38
C THR A 11 -1.94 -5.48 16.87
N GLU A 12 -2.21 -4.37 16.18
CA GLU A 12 -2.44 -4.35 14.74
C GLU A 12 -1.17 -4.04 13.97
N ASP A 13 -1.02 -4.69 12.81
CA ASP A 13 0.08 -4.43 11.89
C ASP A 13 -0.35 -3.40 10.85
N GLU A 14 -0.60 -2.17 11.32
CA GLU A 14 -1.03 -1.06 10.49
C GLU A 14 0.02 -0.66 9.44
N ILE A 15 -0.45 -0.39 8.22
CA ILE A 15 0.38 0.10 7.12
C ILE A 15 -0.03 1.52 6.74
N LEU A 16 0.93 2.45 6.73
CA LEU A 16 0.70 3.81 6.27
C LEU A 16 0.82 3.92 4.74
N LEU A 17 -0.29 4.31 4.10
CA LEU A 17 -0.30 4.75 2.70
C LEU A 17 0.00 6.24 2.63
N LEU A 18 0.91 6.63 1.73
CA LEU A 18 1.19 8.05 1.54
C LEU A 18 0.06 8.72 0.75
N SER A 19 -0.18 9.99 1.03
CA SER A 19 -1.01 10.84 0.16
C SER A 19 -0.49 10.79 -1.28
N GLY A 20 -1.41 10.70 -2.24
CA GLY A 20 -1.04 10.53 -3.66
C GLY A 20 -0.67 9.10 -4.06
N THR A 21 -0.81 8.12 -3.14
CA THR A 21 -0.71 6.70 -3.52
C THR A 21 -1.85 6.36 -4.48
N HIS A 22 -1.49 5.98 -5.70
CA HIS A 22 -2.45 5.51 -6.70
C HIS A 22 -2.67 4.01 -6.57
N MET A 23 -3.94 3.60 -6.57
CA MET A 23 -4.36 2.20 -6.55
C MET A 23 -5.22 1.92 -7.78
N VAL A 24 -5.12 0.70 -8.30
CA VAL A 24 -6.04 0.19 -9.33
C VAL A 24 -6.83 -0.99 -8.78
N ALA A 25 -8.13 -1.00 -9.05
CA ALA A 25 -8.98 -2.15 -8.75
C ALA A 25 -8.64 -3.30 -9.70
N GLN A 26 -8.23 -4.44 -9.14
CA GLN A 26 -7.92 -5.65 -9.90
C GLN A 26 -9.14 -6.57 -10.04
N SER A 27 -9.92 -6.69 -8.98
CA SER A 27 -11.13 -7.50 -8.96
C SER A 27 -12.07 -7.03 -7.85
N GLN A 28 -13.35 -7.37 -7.98
CA GLN A 28 -14.38 -7.12 -6.97
C GLN A 28 -15.17 -8.40 -6.74
N LEU A 29 -15.54 -8.66 -5.49
CA LEU A 29 -16.35 -9.81 -5.07
C LEU A 29 -17.38 -9.36 -4.03
N SER A 30 -18.61 -9.83 -4.16
CA SER A 30 -19.70 -9.58 -3.20
C SER A 30 -20.24 -10.91 -2.69
N PRO A 31 -19.60 -11.53 -1.67
CA PRO A 31 -19.92 -12.89 -1.25
C PRO A 31 -21.17 -12.98 -0.37
N ALA A 32 -21.66 -11.86 0.16
CA ALA A 32 -22.86 -11.75 0.98
C ALA A 32 -23.47 -10.35 0.85
N ASP A 33 -24.73 -10.19 1.26
CA ASP A 33 -25.40 -8.90 1.28
C ASP A 33 -24.62 -7.90 2.13
N ASN A 34 -24.44 -6.69 1.59
CA ASN A 34 -23.68 -5.59 2.21
C ASN A 34 -22.19 -5.86 2.46
N LEU A 35 -21.62 -6.95 1.93
CA LEU A 35 -20.18 -7.21 1.98
C LEU A 35 -19.56 -7.08 0.58
N TYR A 36 -18.65 -6.11 0.45
CA TYR A 36 -17.94 -5.84 -0.80
C TYR A 36 -16.44 -5.96 -0.57
N ILE A 37 -15.80 -6.88 -1.29
CA ILE A 37 -14.36 -7.10 -1.27
C ILE A 37 -13.79 -6.52 -2.56
N ILE A 38 -12.84 -5.59 -2.43
CA ILE A 38 -12.15 -4.96 -3.57
C ILE A 38 -10.66 -5.28 -3.45
N HIS A 39 -10.11 -5.96 -4.44
CA HIS A 39 -8.67 -6.20 -4.53
C HIS A 39 -8.00 -5.00 -5.19
N LEU A 40 -7.12 -4.33 -4.44
CA LEU A 40 -6.39 -3.15 -4.89
C LEU A 40 -4.92 -3.49 -5.10
N LYS A 41 -4.34 -2.98 -6.19
CA LYS A 41 -2.89 -3.00 -6.43
C LYS A 41 -2.37 -1.58 -6.52
N GLN A 42 -1.29 -1.31 -5.78
CA GLN A 42 -0.59 -0.03 -5.86
C GLN A 42 0.10 0.13 -7.21
N VAL A 43 -0.10 1.29 -7.83
CA VAL A 43 0.65 1.70 -9.01
C VAL A 43 1.98 2.26 -8.52
N VAL A 44 3.08 1.64 -8.94
CA VAL A 44 4.43 2.15 -8.66
C VAL A 44 4.68 3.34 -9.58
N PRO A 45 4.92 4.55 -9.04
CA PRO A 45 5.21 5.71 -9.86
C PRO A 45 6.55 5.54 -10.57
N LYS A 46 6.63 5.97 -11.84
CA LYS A 46 7.87 5.93 -12.62
C LYS A 46 8.92 6.90 -12.09
N THR A 47 8.47 7.98 -11.46
CA THR A 47 9.30 9.04 -10.90
C THR A 47 8.74 9.45 -9.55
N THR A 48 9.59 9.50 -8.54
CA THR A 48 9.25 9.95 -7.19
C THR A 48 9.78 11.37 -7.02
N LEU A 49 8.90 12.37 -6.91
CA LEU A 49 9.29 13.78 -6.78
C LEU A 49 9.82 14.13 -5.39
N LEU A 50 9.28 13.49 -4.36
CA LEU A 50 9.66 13.67 -2.96
C LEU A 50 9.98 12.31 -2.36
N GLU A 51 11.14 12.24 -1.69
CA GLU A 51 11.49 11.04 -0.95
C GLU A 51 10.44 10.76 0.12
N PRO A 52 10.01 9.49 0.28
CA PRO A 52 9.12 9.13 1.36
C PRO A 52 9.69 9.48 2.74
N PRO A 53 8.83 9.89 3.70
CA PRO A 53 9.28 10.23 5.05
C PRO A 53 9.85 9.03 5.84
N PHE A 54 9.77 7.80 5.31
CA PHE A 54 10.30 6.58 5.93
C PHE A 54 10.79 5.61 4.85
N GLU A 55 11.97 5.01 5.07
CA GLU A 55 12.50 3.96 4.19
C GLU A 55 11.60 2.72 4.22
N GLY A 56 11.09 2.31 3.06
CA GLY A 56 10.27 1.09 2.95
C GLY A 56 9.86 0.76 1.52
N ILE A 57 10.37 -0.38 1.02
CA ILE A 57 10.05 -1.14 -0.20
C ILE A 57 9.53 -0.30 -1.40
N SER A 58 10.18 0.82 -1.71
CA SER A 58 9.94 1.54 -2.97
C SER A 58 11.13 1.44 -3.93
N ASN A 59 12.31 1.04 -3.43
CA ASN A 59 13.55 1.03 -4.22
C ASN A 59 14.00 -0.38 -4.69
N ASN A 60 13.46 -1.48 -4.16
CA ASN A 60 13.95 -2.83 -4.46
C ASN A 60 13.22 -3.57 -5.60
N LEU A 61 12.15 -3.01 -6.16
CA LEU A 61 11.42 -3.66 -7.28
C LEU A 61 12.04 -3.39 -8.66
N GLN A 62 13.05 -2.53 -8.77
CA GLN A 62 13.77 -2.28 -10.03
C GLN A 62 15.00 -3.18 -10.24
N LEU A 63 15.41 -3.98 -9.26
CA LEU A 63 16.62 -4.82 -9.37
C LEU A 63 16.36 -6.26 -9.85
N LEU A 64 15.11 -6.67 -10.06
CA LEU A 64 14.74 -8.04 -10.42
C LEU A 64 14.25 -8.21 -11.87
N THR A 65 14.73 -7.39 -12.80
CA THR A 65 14.44 -7.49 -14.24
C THR A 65 15.68 -7.25 -15.12
N LYS A 66 16.84 -7.78 -14.71
CA LYS A 66 17.98 -7.98 -15.61
C LYS A 66 18.04 -9.41 -16.09
#